data_AF-A0A212CV73-F1
#
_entry.id   AF-A0A212CV73-F1
#
_cell.length_a   1.000
_cell.length_b   1.000
_cell.length_c   1.000
_cell.angle_alpha   90.00
_cell.angle_beta   90.00
_cell.angle_gamma   90.00
#
_symmetry.space_group_name_H-M   'P 1'
#
loop_
_entity.id
_entity.type
_entity.pdbx_description
1 polymer ?
#
loop_
_entity_poly.entity_id
_entity_poly.type
_entity_poly.pdbx_seq_one_letter_code
_entity_poly.pdbx_strand_id
1 'polypeptide(L)'
;MLEEIVLVDDASERDFLKRPLESYVKKLKVPVHIIQMEQRSGLIRTRLRGAAVSQGEVITFLDVHCECTVGWLEPLLARIKHDRRTVVCPIIDVISDDTFEYMVGSDMTYVWKNFGDCYLLTCWTCVSEIYTLHISRRQSINKNNRRLAEVWMDEFKNFFYIISPGVTKVDYGTISSRLGLRHKLECRPFSLYLENIYPDSQISHQYFSLGELRNVFSYTANKEIRTDDLCLDVSNLNDPVTMLKCHHLKGSQLRKYDPHVNSNQCLDKATDEDSHVPSIRDCNGSWFQQWLL
;
A
#
# COMPACT_ATOMS: atom_id res chain seq x y z
N MET A 1 -15.99 20.81 -23.42
CA MET A 1 -14.90 21.06 -22.43
C MET A 1 -15.54 21.73 -21.23
N LEU A 2 -15.31 21.15 -20.05
CA LEU A 2 -16.13 21.20 -18.81
C LEU A 2 -17.63 21.13 -19.06
N GLU A 3 -18.17 19.90 -19.04
CA GLU A 3 -19.60 19.64 -19.29
C GLU A 3 -20.48 19.99 -18.09
N GLU A 4 -20.06 19.60 -16.88
CA GLU A 4 -20.81 19.80 -15.65
C GLU A 4 -19.91 19.71 -14.41
N ILE A 5 -20.46 20.14 -13.26
CA ILE A 5 -19.89 19.89 -11.95
C ILE A 5 -20.94 19.17 -11.10
N VAL A 6 -20.59 18.00 -10.57
CA VAL A 6 -21.47 17.22 -9.67
C VAL A 6 -20.95 17.35 -8.23
N LEU A 7 -21.71 18.02 -7.39
CA LEU A 7 -21.46 18.11 -5.95
C LEU A 7 -22.32 17.08 -5.23
N VAL A 8 -21.70 16.19 -4.45
CA VAL A 8 -22.44 15.15 -3.70
C VAL A 8 -22.37 15.46 -2.21
N ASP A 9 -23.52 15.78 -1.62
CA ASP A 9 -23.67 16.04 -0.18
C ASP A 9 -23.90 14.73 0.58
N ASP A 10 -22.87 14.25 1.30
CA ASP A 10 -22.91 13.06 2.15
C ASP A 10 -23.57 13.32 3.53
N ALA A 11 -24.80 13.83 3.49
CA ALA A 11 -25.61 14.20 4.66
C ALA A 11 -24.91 15.22 5.58
N SER A 12 -24.52 16.37 5.01
CA SER A 12 -24.02 17.51 5.78
C SER A 12 -25.12 18.12 6.66
N GLU A 13 -24.75 18.63 7.83
CA GLU A 13 -25.68 19.23 8.79
C GLU A 13 -25.69 20.77 8.75
N ARG A 14 -24.69 21.40 8.12
CA ARG A 14 -24.54 22.86 8.11
C ARG A 14 -25.57 23.49 7.18
N ASP A 15 -26.41 24.38 7.70
CA ASP A 15 -27.56 24.96 6.98
C ASP A 15 -27.18 25.67 5.66
N PHE A 16 -26.03 26.33 5.62
CA PHE A 16 -25.58 27.05 4.43
C PHE A 16 -25.23 26.10 3.25
N LEU A 17 -25.01 24.81 3.51
CA LEU A 17 -24.79 23.79 2.47
C LEU A 17 -26.09 23.27 1.86
N LYS A 18 -27.27 23.75 2.32
CA LYS A 18 -28.58 23.33 1.81
C LYS A 18 -29.10 24.33 0.78
N ARG A 19 -30.27 24.94 1.04
CA ARG A 19 -30.90 25.91 0.13
C ARG A 19 -29.99 27.09 -0.26
N PRO A 20 -29.14 27.65 0.63
CA PRO A 20 -28.26 28.74 0.24
C PRO A 20 -27.26 28.33 -0.85
N LEU A 21 -26.64 27.16 -0.72
CA LEU A 21 -25.74 26.60 -1.73
C LEU A 21 -26.48 26.32 -3.05
N GLU A 22 -27.65 25.68 -3.01
CA GLU A 22 -28.48 25.44 -4.20
C GLU A 22 -28.84 26.74 -4.93
N SER A 23 -29.11 27.81 -4.19
CA SER A 23 -29.43 29.12 -4.76
C SER A 23 -28.20 29.81 -5.35
N TYR A 24 -27.02 29.57 -4.80
CA TYR A 24 -25.76 30.11 -5.29
C TYR A 24 -25.34 29.43 -6.59
N VAL A 25 -25.31 28.09 -6.61
CA VAL A 25 -24.77 27.34 -7.77
C VAL A 25 -25.60 27.52 -9.03
N LYS A 26 -26.90 27.80 -8.92
CA LYS A 26 -27.80 28.11 -10.06
C LYS A 26 -27.39 29.37 -10.84
N LYS A 27 -26.57 30.24 -10.25
CA LYS A 27 -26.09 31.48 -10.89
C LYS A 27 -24.80 31.29 -11.67
N LEU A 28 -24.15 30.13 -11.52
CA LEU A 28 -22.89 29.84 -12.20
C LEU A 28 -23.13 29.55 -13.68
N LYS A 29 -22.13 29.87 -14.51
CA LYS A 29 -22.20 29.67 -15.96
C LYS A 29 -22.14 28.20 -16.36
N VAL A 30 -21.45 27.39 -15.55
CA VAL A 30 -21.31 25.94 -15.73
C VAL A 30 -22.46 25.27 -14.99
N PRO A 31 -23.13 24.26 -15.58
CA PRO A 31 -24.18 23.55 -14.87
C PRO A 31 -23.59 22.80 -13.67
N VAL A 32 -24.13 23.08 -12.49
CA VAL A 32 -23.72 22.46 -11.23
C VAL A 32 -24.91 21.71 -10.64
N HIS A 33 -24.74 20.41 -10.44
CA HIS A 33 -25.76 19.52 -9.89
C HIS A 33 -25.41 19.13 -8.47
N ILE A 34 -26.32 19.38 -7.53
CA ILE A 34 -26.17 18.95 -6.13
C ILE A 34 -26.97 17.66 -5.94
N ILE A 35 -26.29 16.59 -5.52
CA ILE A 35 -26.89 15.30 -5.19
C ILE A 35 -26.87 15.16 -3.67
N GLN A 36 -28.05 15.11 -3.05
CA GLN A 36 -28.16 14.87 -1.62
C GLN A 36 -28.26 13.37 -1.33
N MET A 37 -27.46 12.89 -0.37
CA MET A 37 -27.55 11.54 0.16
C MET A 37 -28.48 11.50 1.37
N GLU A 38 -29.31 10.46 1.47
CA GLU A 38 -30.26 10.29 2.59
C GLU A 38 -29.56 10.10 3.94
N GLN A 39 -28.39 9.48 3.94
CA GLN A 39 -27.61 9.20 5.14
C GLN A 39 -26.11 9.28 4.86
N ARG A 40 -25.34 9.61 5.91
CA ARG A 40 -23.88 9.67 5.85
C ARG A 40 -23.30 8.28 5.56
N SER A 41 -22.79 8.13 4.34
CA SER A 41 -22.40 6.87 3.71
C SER A 41 -20.90 6.73 3.49
N GLY A 42 -20.16 7.86 3.57
CA GLY A 42 -18.72 7.95 3.45
C GLY A 42 -18.22 8.09 2.01
N LEU A 43 -17.00 8.63 1.89
CA LEU A 43 -16.37 9.08 0.64
C LEU A 43 -16.50 8.11 -0.55
N ILE A 44 -16.27 6.81 -0.34
CA ILE A 44 -16.31 5.81 -1.43
C ILE A 44 -17.71 5.76 -2.07
N ARG A 45 -18.77 5.71 -1.26
CA ARG A 45 -20.15 5.62 -1.76
C ARG A 45 -20.58 6.94 -2.39
N THR A 46 -20.16 8.05 -1.82
CA THR A 46 -20.35 9.40 -2.35
C THR A 46 -19.73 9.53 -3.76
N ARG A 47 -18.47 9.10 -3.94
CA ARG A 47 -17.79 9.09 -5.25
C ARG A 47 -18.51 8.19 -6.26
N LEU A 48 -18.94 6.98 -5.86
CA LEU A 48 -19.71 6.08 -6.73
C LEU A 48 -21.06 6.67 -7.13
N ARG A 49 -21.75 7.37 -6.22
CA ARG A 49 -23.02 8.04 -6.51
C ARG A 49 -22.83 9.18 -7.50
N GLY A 50 -21.80 10.01 -7.32
CA GLY A 50 -21.45 11.07 -8.26
C GLY A 50 -21.10 10.51 -9.64
N ALA A 51 -20.29 9.46 -9.69
CA ALA A 51 -19.93 8.81 -10.95
C ALA A 51 -21.13 8.22 -11.69
N ALA A 52 -22.10 7.64 -10.97
CA ALA A 52 -23.29 7.03 -11.55
C ALA A 52 -24.25 8.02 -12.21
N VAL A 53 -24.19 9.31 -11.85
CA VAL A 53 -25.04 10.37 -12.42
C VAL A 53 -24.30 11.29 -13.38
N SER A 54 -22.97 11.15 -13.46
CA SER A 54 -22.14 11.97 -14.35
C SER A 54 -22.39 11.58 -15.81
N GLN A 55 -22.46 12.58 -16.68
CA GLN A 55 -22.75 12.46 -18.10
C GLN A 55 -21.49 12.66 -18.97
N GLY A 56 -20.42 13.22 -18.39
CA GLY A 56 -19.15 13.43 -19.08
C GLY A 56 -18.44 12.14 -19.50
N GLU A 57 -17.68 12.19 -20.59
CA GLU A 57 -16.86 11.06 -21.07
C GLU A 57 -15.69 10.70 -20.14
N VAL A 58 -15.22 11.68 -19.36
CA VAL A 58 -14.15 11.53 -18.37
C VAL A 58 -14.64 12.15 -17.06
N ILE A 59 -14.44 11.43 -15.96
CA ILE A 59 -14.81 11.88 -14.62
C ILE A 59 -13.54 12.30 -13.88
N THR A 60 -13.49 13.55 -13.44
CA THR A 60 -12.41 14.08 -12.61
C THR A 60 -12.91 14.26 -11.19
N PHE A 61 -12.30 13.55 -10.24
CA PHE A 61 -12.60 13.70 -8.81
C PHE A 61 -11.70 14.79 -8.21
N LEU A 62 -12.31 15.72 -7.49
CA LEU A 62 -11.63 16.74 -6.69
C LEU A 62 -12.15 16.67 -5.26
N ASP A 63 -11.27 16.95 -4.31
CA ASP A 63 -11.68 17.16 -2.93
C ASP A 63 -12.28 18.57 -2.78
N VAL A 64 -13.13 18.77 -1.77
CA VAL A 64 -13.93 20.00 -1.62
C VAL A 64 -13.13 21.22 -1.17
N HIS A 65 -11.85 21.00 -0.85
CA HIS A 65 -10.88 21.96 -0.33
C HIS A 65 -9.64 21.98 -1.24
N CYS A 66 -9.89 22.03 -2.55
CA CYS A 66 -8.86 22.11 -3.58
C CYS A 66 -8.87 23.44 -4.34
N GLU A 67 -7.69 23.87 -4.77
CA GLU A 67 -7.53 24.96 -5.74
C GLU A 67 -6.79 24.45 -6.99
N CYS A 68 -7.31 24.80 -8.16
CA CYS A 68 -6.79 24.32 -9.44
C CYS A 68 -5.92 25.40 -10.09
N THR A 69 -4.71 25.01 -10.52
CA THR A 69 -3.83 25.91 -11.29
C THR A 69 -4.33 26.13 -12.72
N VAL A 70 -3.86 27.20 -13.38
CA VAL A 70 -4.23 27.48 -14.77
C VAL A 70 -3.70 26.38 -15.69
N GLY A 71 -4.56 25.83 -16.54
CA GLY A 71 -4.19 24.79 -17.51
C GLY A 71 -4.10 23.38 -16.92
N TRP A 72 -4.67 23.13 -15.73
CA TRP A 72 -4.56 21.86 -15.03
C TRP A 72 -5.25 20.66 -15.70
N LEU A 73 -6.25 20.92 -16.53
CA LEU A 73 -7.15 19.86 -17.02
C LEU A 73 -6.70 19.30 -18.36
N GLU A 74 -6.23 20.16 -19.25
CA GLU A 74 -5.79 19.85 -20.60
C GLU A 74 -4.72 18.73 -20.68
N PRO A 75 -3.61 18.76 -19.89
CA PRO A 75 -2.59 17.71 -19.94
C PRO A 75 -3.14 16.36 -19.45
N LEU A 76 -4.00 16.37 -18.42
CA LEU A 76 -4.63 15.16 -17.89
C LEU A 76 -5.54 14.52 -18.94
N LEU A 77 -6.43 15.31 -19.56
CA LEU A 77 -7.33 14.84 -20.59
C LEU A 77 -6.60 14.41 -21.87
N ALA A 78 -5.50 15.07 -22.23
CA ALA A 78 -4.68 14.70 -23.38
C ALA A 78 -4.12 13.28 -23.25
N ARG A 79 -3.69 12.89 -22.04
CA ARG A 79 -3.18 11.53 -21.79
C ARG A 79 -4.28 10.47 -21.89
N ILE A 80 -5.46 10.73 -21.32
CA ILE A 80 -6.62 9.82 -21.44
C ILE A 80 -7.10 9.72 -22.89
N LYS A 81 -7.03 10.82 -23.65
CA LYS A 81 -7.34 10.82 -25.07
C LYS A 81 -6.40 9.92 -25.87
N HIS A 82 -5.12 9.90 -25.53
CA HIS A 82 -4.13 9.03 -26.16
C HIS A 82 -4.39 7.55 -25.85
N ASP A 83 -4.66 7.23 -24.59
CA ASP A 83 -5.05 5.88 -24.17
C ASP A 83 -6.17 5.91 -23.13
N ARG A 84 -7.37 5.46 -23.54
CA ARG A 84 -8.58 5.42 -22.71
C ARG A 84 -8.48 4.43 -21.54
N ARG A 85 -7.45 3.58 -21.48
CA ARG A 85 -7.18 2.70 -20.33
C ARG A 85 -6.31 3.36 -19.26
N THR A 86 -5.74 4.52 -19.54
CA THR A 86 -4.88 5.24 -18.59
C THR A 86 -5.73 5.97 -17.54
N VAL A 87 -5.36 5.82 -16.26
CA VAL A 87 -5.82 6.65 -15.15
C VAL A 87 -4.71 7.67 -14.83
N VAL A 88 -5.06 8.95 -14.70
CA VAL A 88 -4.11 10.04 -14.46
C VAL A 88 -4.38 10.73 -13.14
N CYS A 89 -3.31 11.20 -12.49
CA CYS A 89 -3.37 11.98 -11.26
C CYS A 89 -2.52 13.25 -11.47
N PRO A 90 -3.02 14.45 -11.12
CA PRO A 90 -2.19 15.65 -11.11
C PRO A 90 -1.14 15.57 -9.99
N ILE A 91 -0.14 16.43 -10.07
CA ILE A 91 0.71 16.70 -8.91
C ILE A 91 -0.14 17.40 -7.85
N ILE A 92 -0.05 16.93 -6.61
CA ILE A 92 -0.80 17.49 -5.48
C ILE A 92 0.13 18.36 -4.66
N ASP A 93 -0.06 19.68 -4.75
CA ASP A 93 0.64 20.69 -3.95
C ASP A 93 -0.09 20.93 -2.62
N VAL A 94 0.58 21.58 -1.67
CA VAL A 94 0.03 21.78 -0.32
C VAL A 94 -0.46 23.21 -0.18
N ILE A 95 -1.68 23.39 0.33
CA ILE A 95 -2.11 24.68 0.90
C ILE A 95 -2.06 24.53 2.43
N SER A 96 -1.35 25.44 3.10
CA SER A 96 -1.34 25.49 4.57
C SER A 96 -2.76 25.72 5.11
N ASP A 97 -3.19 24.93 6.08
CA ASP A 97 -4.48 25.11 6.76
C ASP A 97 -4.48 26.32 7.71
N ASP A 98 -3.30 26.70 8.22
CA ASP A 98 -3.12 27.86 9.10
C ASP A 98 -3.05 29.18 8.32
N THR A 99 -2.24 29.23 7.25
CA THR A 99 -1.93 30.49 6.54
C THR A 99 -2.57 30.61 5.17
N PHE A 100 -3.13 29.53 4.63
CA PHE A 100 -3.57 29.43 3.22
C PHE A 100 -2.46 29.69 2.20
N GLU A 101 -1.19 29.61 2.63
CA GLU A 101 -0.06 29.75 1.71
C GLU A 101 0.08 28.52 0.83
N TYR A 102 0.30 28.77 -0.47
CA TYR A 102 0.56 27.74 -1.46
C TYR A 102 2.03 27.30 -1.38
N MET A 103 2.24 26.01 -1.13
CA MET A 103 3.55 25.40 -1.05
C MET A 103 3.67 24.33 -2.13
N VAL A 104 4.61 24.55 -3.05
CA VAL A 104 4.97 23.56 -4.07
C VAL A 104 5.50 22.33 -3.35
N GLY A 105 4.89 21.17 -3.60
CA GLY A 105 5.37 19.91 -3.08
C GLY A 105 6.72 19.57 -3.72
N SER A 106 7.83 19.81 -3.03
CA SER A 106 9.14 19.33 -3.46
C SER A 106 9.19 17.81 -3.28
N ASP A 107 9.34 17.01 -4.34
CA ASP A 107 9.77 15.58 -4.45
C ASP A 107 9.41 14.55 -3.32
N MET A 108 8.56 14.92 -2.37
CA MET A 108 8.43 14.33 -1.04
C MET A 108 6.95 14.08 -0.68
N THR A 109 6.04 14.13 -1.65
CA THR A 109 4.72 13.50 -1.55
C THR A 109 4.88 11.98 -1.65
N TYR A 110 5.47 11.39 -0.62
CA TYR A 110 5.67 9.94 -0.40
C TYR A 110 4.37 9.13 -0.27
N VAL A 111 3.21 9.71 -0.56
CA VAL A 111 1.91 9.05 -0.39
C VAL A 111 1.47 8.26 -1.62
N TRP A 112 1.97 8.61 -2.83
CA TRP A 112 1.44 8.05 -4.09
C TRP A 112 2.41 7.20 -4.91
N LYS A 113 3.58 6.80 -4.38
CA LYS A 113 4.46 5.82 -5.05
C LYS A 113 3.88 4.40 -5.13
N ASN A 114 2.71 4.12 -4.52
CA ASN A 114 2.28 2.76 -4.20
C ASN A 114 1.05 2.23 -4.98
N PHE A 115 0.67 2.81 -6.12
CA PHE A 115 -0.33 2.21 -7.00
C PHE A 115 0.06 2.33 -8.48
N GLY A 116 0.63 1.25 -9.01
CA GLY A 116 0.34 0.71 -10.35
C GLY A 116 0.14 1.69 -11.48
N ASP A 117 1.19 1.96 -12.27
CA ASP A 117 1.14 2.64 -13.58
C ASP A 117 0.22 3.86 -13.63
N CYS A 118 0.14 4.59 -12.53
CA CYS A 118 -0.27 5.98 -12.53
C CYS A 118 0.96 6.77 -12.98
N TYR A 119 1.08 7.02 -14.28
CA TYR A 119 2.12 7.89 -14.81
C TYR A 119 2.01 9.25 -14.12
N LEU A 120 2.93 9.54 -13.20
CA LEU A 120 3.22 10.88 -12.71
C LEU A 120 3.79 11.66 -13.89
N LEU A 121 2.94 12.44 -14.57
CA LEU A 121 3.42 13.45 -15.50
C LEU A 121 4.18 14.50 -14.69
N THR A 122 5.50 14.36 -14.63
CA THR A 122 6.44 15.28 -13.98
C THR A 122 6.61 16.60 -14.72
N CYS A 123 5.58 17.02 -15.44
CA CYS A 123 5.63 18.25 -16.22
C CYS A 123 4.23 18.86 -16.35
N TRP A 124 4.03 19.90 -15.52
CA TRP A 124 3.12 21.04 -15.65
C TRP A 124 1.64 20.75 -15.39
N THR A 125 1.26 20.85 -14.11
CA THR A 125 0.07 21.53 -13.53
C THR A 125 -0.42 20.80 -12.26
N CYS A 126 -0.75 21.58 -11.22
CA CYS A 126 -1.02 21.05 -9.88
C CYS A 126 -2.46 21.31 -9.43
N VAL A 127 -2.98 20.42 -8.59
CA VAL A 127 -4.20 20.60 -7.81
C VAL A 127 -3.77 20.59 -6.36
N SER A 128 -3.91 21.69 -5.64
CA SER A 128 -3.49 21.74 -4.24
C SER A 128 -4.60 21.32 -3.29
N GLU A 129 -4.25 20.70 -2.17
CA GLU A 129 -5.19 20.24 -1.14
C GLU A 129 -4.82 20.79 0.25
N ILE A 130 -5.82 21.19 1.04
CA ILE A 130 -5.67 21.53 2.45
C ILE A 130 -5.57 20.24 3.30
N TYR A 131 -4.46 20.05 4.00
CA TYR A 131 -4.25 18.86 4.84
C TYR A 131 -4.78 19.06 6.26
N THR A 132 -5.80 18.29 6.66
CA THR A 132 -6.26 18.22 8.06
C THR A 132 -6.18 16.78 8.57
N LEU A 133 -5.35 16.54 9.60
CA LEU A 133 -5.17 15.21 10.23
C LEU A 133 -6.34 14.87 11.17
N HIS A 134 -7.43 14.33 10.63
CA HIS A 134 -8.51 13.77 11.45
C HIS A 134 -8.37 12.26 11.66
N ILE A 135 -7.87 11.90 12.85
CA ILE A 135 -7.73 10.53 13.36
C ILE A 135 -9.09 10.05 13.88
N SER A 136 -9.95 9.49 13.04
CA SER A 136 -11.09 8.69 13.54
C SER A 136 -11.69 7.75 12.49
N ARG A 137 -11.35 6.45 12.62
CA ARG A 137 -12.10 5.21 12.25
C ARG A 137 -11.17 4.03 11.89
N ARG A 138 -10.27 3.67 12.82
CA ARG A 138 -9.28 2.58 12.62
C ARG A 138 -9.89 1.24 12.21
N GLN A 139 -11.06 0.85 12.75
CA GLN A 139 -11.69 -0.43 12.40
C GLN A 139 -12.17 -0.51 10.95
N SER A 140 -12.80 0.55 10.43
CA SER A 140 -13.28 0.57 9.04
C SER A 140 -12.11 0.59 8.05
N ILE A 141 -11.03 1.30 8.38
CA ILE A 141 -9.80 1.32 7.60
C ILE A 141 -9.19 -0.08 7.54
N ASN A 142 -9.03 -0.73 8.69
CA ASN A 142 -8.49 -2.10 8.74
C ASN A 142 -9.37 -3.09 7.96
N LYS A 143 -10.70 -2.97 8.06
CA LYS A 143 -11.64 -3.78 7.27
C LYS A 143 -11.40 -3.61 5.77
N ASN A 144 -11.31 -2.36 5.30
CA ASN A 144 -11.11 -2.04 3.88
C ASN A 144 -9.75 -2.52 3.38
N ASN A 145 -8.70 -2.31 4.17
CA ASN A 145 -7.35 -2.77 3.86
C ASN A 145 -7.29 -4.30 3.77
N ARG A 146 -7.99 -5.02 4.66
CA ARG A 146 -8.08 -6.48 4.58
C ARG A 146 -8.73 -6.94 3.27
N ARG A 147 -9.84 -6.32 2.86
CA ARG A 147 -10.52 -6.66 1.59
C ARG A 147 -9.62 -6.43 0.38
N LEU A 148 -8.82 -5.37 0.39
CA LEU A 148 -7.86 -5.09 -0.67
C LEU A 148 -6.77 -6.17 -0.71
N ALA A 149 -6.17 -6.47 0.44
CA ALA A 149 -5.12 -7.47 0.54
C ALA A 149 -5.59 -8.87 0.09
N GLU A 150 -6.78 -9.30 0.53
CA GLU A 150 -7.34 -10.61 0.14
C GLU A 150 -7.67 -10.71 -1.35
N VAL A 151 -8.01 -9.61 -2.01
CA VAL A 151 -8.40 -9.62 -3.43
C VAL A 151 -7.21 -9.44 -4.36
N TRP A 152 -6.23 -8.61 -3.99
CA TRP A 152 -5.23 -8.10 -4.94
C TRP A 152 -3.78 -8.46 -4.61
N MET A 153 -3.45 -8.81 -3.37
CA MET A 153 -2.06 -9.01 -2.94
C MET A 153 -1.60 -10.48 -2.96
N ASP A 154 -2.42 -11.41 -3.44
CA ASP A 154 -2.11 -12.85 -3.53
C ASP A 154 -1.47 -13.41 -2.24
N GLU A 155 -0.35 -14.13 -2.35
CA GLU A 155 0.43 -14.60 -1.20
C GLU A 155 1.06 -13.46 -0.39
N PHE A 156 1.37 -12.33 -1.02
CA PHE A 156 2.11 -11.20 -0.43
C PHE A 156 1.33 -10.45 0.65
N LYS A 157 0.02 -10.71 0.76
CA LYS A 157 -0.82 -10.21 1.87
C LYS A 157 -0.28 -10.59 3.26
N ASN A 158 0.47 -11.69 3.36
CA ASN A 158 1.07 -12.12 4.63
C ASN A 158 2.09 -11.11 5.17
N PHE A 159 2.89 -10.46 4.30
CA PHE A 159 3.77 -9.37 4.72
C PHE A 159 2.96 -8.19 5.28
N PHE A 160 1.89 -7.82 4.59
CA PHE A 160 1.01 -6.74 5.04
C PHE A 160 0.38 -7.05 6.40
N TYR A 161 -0.03 -8.29 6.64
CA TYR A 161 -0.59 -8.72 7.92
C TYR A 161 0.38 -8.69 9.08
N ILE A 162 1.68 -8.85 8.82
CA ILE A 162 2.70 -8.75 9.86
C ILE A 162 3.00 -7.30 10.21
N ILE A 163 3.10 -6.42 9.20
CA ILE A 163 3.33 -4.99 9.41
C ILE A 163 2.11 -4.34 10.06
N SER A 164 0.91 -4.81 9.71
CA SER A 164 -0.37 -4.28 10.21
C SER A 164 -1.23 -5.37 10.86
N PRO A 165 -0.83 -5.91 12.03
CA PRO A 165 -1.51 -7.04 12.67
C PRO A 165 -2.94 -6.70 13.14
N GLY A 166 -3.27 -5.42 13.27
CA GLY A 166 -4.64 -4.98 13.55
C GLY A 166 -5.64 -5.30 12.44
N VAL A 167 -5.18 -5.59 11.22
CA VAL A 167 -6.02 -5.92 10.07
C VAL A 167 -6.60 -7.33 10.19
N THR A 168 -5.82 -8.30 10.67
CA THR A 168 -6.23 -9.70 10.78
C THR A 168 -7.30 -9.93 11.86
N LYS A 169 -7.45 -9.00 12.80
CA LYS A 169 -8.42 -9.05 13.89
C LYS A 169 -9.84 -8.62 13.46
N VAL A 170 -10.02 -8.10 12.25
CA VAL A 170 -11.30 -7.54 11.79
C VAL A 170 -11.95 -8.46 10.76
N ASP A 171 -13.24 -8.77 10.94
CA ASP A 171 -14.03 -9.42 9.91
C ASP A 171 -14.23 -8.50 8.69
N TYR A 172 -13.82 -8.99 7.53
CA TYR A 172 -13.84 -8.25 6.28
C TYR A 172 -15.08 -8.51 5.42
N GLY A 173 -15.92 -9.49 5.81
CA GLY A 173 -17.13 -9.87 5.09
C GLY A 173 -16.85 -10.47 3.71
N THR A 174 -17.82 -10.42 2.81
CA THR A 174 -17.72 -11.08 1.50
C THR A 174 -16.90 -10.28 0.48
N ILE A 175 -16.09 -11.01 -0.30
CA ILE A 175 -15.25 -10.47 -1.39
C ILE A 175 -15.50 -11.15 -2.73
N SER A 176 -16.47 -12.06 -2.81
CA SER A 176 -16.72 -12.91 -3.98
C SER A 176 -16.95 -12.12 -5.27
N SER A 177 -17.65 -10.98 -5.21
CA SER A 177 -17.86 -10.12 -6.38
C SER A 177 -16.56 -9.47 -6.89
N ARG A 178 -15.60 -9.20 -6.01
CA ARG A 178 -14.30 -8.61 -6.37
C ARG A 178 -13.34 -9.65 -6.93
N LEU A 179 -13.34 -10.86 -6.34
CA LEU A 179 -12.62 -12.00 -6.92
C LEU A 179 -13.18 -12.38 -8.30
N GLY A 180 -14.51 -12.42 -8.45
CA GLY A 180 -15.16 -12.65 -9.75
C GLY A 180 -14.83 -11.59 -10.79
N LEU A 181 -14.73 -10.31 -10.37
CA LEU A 181 -14.28 -9.23 -11.25
C LEU A 181 -12.81 -9.44 -11.68
N ARG A 182 -11.92 -9.75 -10.74
CA ARG A 182 -10.49 -9.99 -11.02
C ARG A 182 -10.30 -11.12 -12.02
N HIS A 183 -11.05 -12.22 -11.85
CA HIS A 183 -11.05 -13.34 -12.79
C HIS A 183 -11.61 -12.94 -14.16
N LYS A 184 -12.76 -12.25 -14.19
CA LYS A 184 -13.41 -11.82 -15.44
C LYS A 184 -12.53 -10.89 -16.28
N LEU A 185 -11.72 -10.05 -15.64
CA LEU A 185 -10.80 -9.13 -16.30
C LEU A 185 -9.42 -9.73 -16.59
N GLU A 186 -9.22 -11.02 -16.30
CA GLU A 186 -7.96 -11.74 -16.50
C GLU A 186 -6.75 -10.99 -15.90
N CYS A 187 -6.93 -10.44 -14.70
CA CYS A 187 -5.90 -9.64 -14.05
C CYS A 187 -4.64 -10.47 -13.75
N ARG A 188 -3.48 -9.84 -13.91
CA ARG A 188 -2.17 -10.43 -13.63
C ARG A 188 -1.98 -10.68 -12.10
N PRO A 189 -1.10 -11.63 -11.72
CA PRO A 189 -0.70 -11.82 -10.33
C PRO A 189 0.08 -10.60 -9.78
N PHE A 190 0.04 -10.43 -8.47
CA PHE A 190 0.69 -9.32 -7.76
C PHE A 190 2.22 -9.37 -7.84
N SER A 191 2.82 -10.55 -8.03
CA SER A 191 4.26 -10.68 -8.29
C SER A 191 4.70 -9.84 -9.49
N LEU A 192 3.96 -9.91 -10.60
CA LEU A 192 4.25 -9.11 -11.80
C LEU A 192 4.08 -7.60 -11.58
N TYR A 193 3.21 -7.19 -10.64
CA TYR A 193 3.10 -5.79 -10.24
C TYR A 193 4.38 -5.32 -9.56
N LEU A 194 4.89 -6.10 -8.61
CA LEU A 194 6.14 -5.76 -7.92
C LEU A 194 7.29 -5.75 -8.93
N GLU A 195 7.36 -6.70 -9.86
CA GLU A 195 8.49 -6.81 -10.80
C GLU A 195 8.52 -5.68 -11.83
N ASN A 196 7.36 -5.35 -12.40
CA ASN A 196 7.30 -4.45 -13.55
C ASN A 196 6.91 -3.02 -13.19
N ILE A 197 6.14 -2.83 -12.11
CA ILE A 197 5.54 -1.54 -11.77
C ILE A 197 6.16 -0.91 -10.52
N TYR A 198 6.53 -1.74 -9.55
CA TYR A 198 7.19 -1.26 -8.32
C TYR A 198 8.44 -2.06 -7.95
N PRO A 199 9.47 -2.07 -8.83
CA PRO A 199 10.69 -2.85 -8.63
C PRO A 199 11.53 -2.38 -7.43
N ASP A 200 11.40 -1.12 -7.01
CA ASP A 200 12.09 -0.56 -5.85
C ASP A 200 11.43 -0.96 -4.51
N SER A 201 10.38 -1.80 -4.54
CA SER A 201 9.70 -2.28 -3.35
C SER A 201 10.66 -3.07 -2.45
N GLN A 202 10.53 -2.88 -1.13
CA GLN A 202 11.27 -3.66 -0.13
C GLN A 202 10.74 -5.11 0.02
N ILE A 203 9.67 -5.46 -0.68
CA ILE A 203 9.05 -6.78 -0.64
C ILE A 203 9.76 -7.70 -1.64
N SER A 204 10.45 -8.73 -1.15
CA SER A 204 11.16 -9.71 -1.99
C SER A 204 10.18 -10.54 -2.83
N HIS A 205 10.50 -10.72 -4.13
CA HIS A 205 9.72 -11.54 -5.08
C HIS A 205 9.78 -13.05 -4.81
N GLN A 206 10.80 -13.50 -4.07
CA GLN A 206 11.02 -14.91 -3.75
C GLN A 206 11.06 -15.04 -2.23
N TYR A 207 9.96 -15.47 -1.62
CA TYR A 207 9.93 -15.82 -0.20
C TYR A 207 9.20 -17.16 -0.03
N PHE A 208 9.83 -18.09 0.68
CA PHE A 208 9.32 -19.47 0.81
C PHE A 208 8.59 -19.71 2.14
N SER A 209 8.81 -18.88 3.17
CA SER A 209 8.01 -18.91 4.40
C SER A 209 8.07 -17.57 5.16
N LEU A 210 6.94 -17.19 5.77
CA LEU A 210 6.91 -16.20 6.85
C LEU A 210 6.69 -16.97 8.15
N GLY A 211 7.78 -17.24 8.86
CA GLY A 211 7.68 -17.59 10.28
C GLY A 211 7.09 -16.40 11.07
N GLU A 212 6.53 -16.65 12.25
CA GLU A 212 6.07 -15.59 13.15
C GLU A 212 7.21 -14.57 13.39
N LEU A 213 7.13 -13.45 12.65
CA LEU A 213 8.11 -12.39 12.64
C LEU A 213 8.07 -11.64 13.97
N ARG A 214 8.89 -12.08 14.94
CA ARG A 214 9.47 -11.13 15.90
C ARG A 214 10.72 -10.45 15.33
N ASN A 215 11.36 -11.03 14.31
CA ASN A 215 12.65 -10.58 13.80
C ASN A 215 12.71 -10.73 12.26
N VAL A 216 12.92 -9.62 11.54
CA VAL A 216 13.19 -9.65 10.09
C VAL A 216 14.66 -10.00 9.92
N PHE A 217 14.94 -11.19 9.39
CA PHE A 217 16.31 -11.62 9.12
C PHE A 217 16.75 -11.16 7.74
N SER A 218 17.90 -10.48 7.70
CA SER A 218 18.61 -10.03 6.51
C SER A 218 19.89 -10.84 6.36
N TYR A 219 20.20 -11.29 5.15
CA TYR A 219 21.48 -11.94 4.84
C TYR A 219 22.47 -10.88 4.35
N THR A 220 23.56 -10.67 5.09
CA THR A 220 24.51 -9.60 4.80
C THR A 220 25.59 -10.03 3.81
N ALA A 221 26.27 -9.08 3.16
CA ALA A 221 27.42 -9.34 2.29
C ALA A 221 28.58 -10.08 3.00
N ASN A 222 28.59 -10.04 4.34
CA ASN A 222 29.54 -10.76 5.19
C ASN A 222 29.11 -12.21 5.50
N LYS A 223 28.01 -12.68 4.90
CA LYS A 223 27.48 -14.03 5.05
C LYS A 223 26.93 -14.32 6.45
N GLU A 224 26.22 -13.34 7.02
CA GLU A 224 25.62 -13.39 8.35
C GLU A 224 24.09 -13.29 8.23
N ILE A 225 23.35 -14.03 9.05
CA ILE A 225 21.89 -13.89 9.20
C ILE A 225 21.63 -12.93 10.36
N ARG A 226 21.03 -11.77 10.09
CA ARG A 226 20.93 -10.65 11.04
C ARG A 226 19.54 -10.02 11.11
N THR A 227 19.08 -9.68 12.31
CA THR A 227 17.95 -8.76 12.55
C THR A 227 18.48 -7.57 13.34
N ASP A 228 18.29 -6.34 12.86
CA ASP A 228 18.87 -5.13 13.46
C ASP A 228 20.38 -5.27 13.79
N ASP A 229 20.76 -5.21 15.07
CA ASP A 229 22.13 -5.37 15.60
C ASP A 229 22.45 -6.80 16.11
N LEU A 230 21.54 -7.76 15.89
CA LEU A 230 21.64 -9.12 16.37
C LEU A 230 21.94 -10.10 15.24
N CYS A 231 22.96 -10.93 15.42
CA CYS A 231 23.40 -11.97 14.51
C CYS A 231 23.06 -13.35 15.06
N LEU A 232 22.71 -14.26 14.16
CA LEU A 232 22.52 -15.68 14.48
C LEU A 232 23.84 -16.30 14.95
N ASP A 233 23.86 -16.85 16.16
CA ASP A 233 25.05 -17.37 16.82
C ASP A 233 24.79 -18.77 17.42
N VAL A 234 25.83 -19.60 17.39
CA VAL A 234 25.83 -20.95 17.97
C VAL A 234 27.08 -21.07 18.83
N SER A 235 26.87 -21.02 20.14
CA SER A 235 27.95 -21.00 21.13
C SER A 235 28.71 -22.33 21.22
N ASN A 236 28.01 -23.48 21.14
CA ASN A 236 28.62 -24.82 21.15
C ASN A 236 27.90 -25.81 20.20
N LEU A 237 28.52 -26.97 20.00
CA LEU A 237 27.95 -28.11 19.27
C LEU A 237 26.64 -28.58 19.92
N ASN A 238 25.58 -28.70 19.11
CA ASN A 238 24.22 -29.11 19.53
C ASN A 238 23.46 -28.15 20.47
N ASP A 239 24.00 -26.96 20.75
CA ASP A 239 23.23 -25.94 21.47
C ASP A 239 22.14 -25.34 20.57
N PRO A 240 20.99 -24.93 21.15
CA PRO A 240 19.96 -24.22 20.41
C PRO A 240 20.50 -22.92 19.82
N VAL A 241 20.03 -22.57 18.63
CA VAL A 241 20.47 -21.36 17.93
C VAL A 241 19.95 -20.13 18.65
N THR A 242 20.84 -19.16 18.92
CA THR A 242 20.49 -17.93 19.63
C THR A 242 20.81 -16.69 18.80
N MET A 243 20.20 -15.56 19.15
CA MET A 243 20.50 -14.27 18.54
C MET A 243 21.36 -13.46 19.53
N LEU A 244 22.62 -13.22 19.18
CA LEU A 244 23.56 -12.44 19.99
C LEU A 244 23.96 -11.16 19.27
N LYS A 245 24.52 -10.20 20.00
CA LYS A 245 25.03 -8.96 19.39
C LYS A 245 26.10 -9.31 18.35
N CYS A 246 25.97 -8.76 17.15
CA CYS A 246 26.94 -9.00 16.08
C CYS A 246 28.34 -8.56 16.55
N HIS A 247 29.28 -9.49 16.62
CA HIS A 247 30.64 -9.19 17.06
C HIS A 247 31.62 -9.05 15.89
N HIS A 248 31.23 -9.38 14.66
CA HIS A 248 32.01 -9.24 13.41
C HIS A 248 33.38 -9.96 13.38
N LEU A 249 33.73 -10.67 14.45
CA LEU A 249 34.96 -11.47 14.56
C LEU A 249 34.98 -12.73 13.68
N LYS A 250 33.88 -13.05 12.98
CA LYS A 250 33.67 -14.28 12.19
C LYS A 250 33.76 -15.55 13.08
N GLY A 251 33.37 -16.73 12.57
CA GLY A 251 33.34 -17.98 13.36
C GLY A 251 31.93 -18.54 13.56
N SER A 252 31.42 -18.58 14.79
CA SER A 252 30.06 -19.05 15.14
C SER A 252 28.93 -18.26 14.46
N GLN A 253 29.22 -17.03 14.03
CA GLN A 253 28.30 -16.14 13.31
C GLN A 253 28.42 -16.23 11.78
N LEU A 254 29.31 -17.06 11.22
CA LEU A 254 29.59 -17.11 9.78
C LEU A 254 28.86 -18.29 9.11
N ARG A 255 27.98 -18.01 8.14
CA ARG A 255 27.21 -19.04 7.41
C ARG A 255 27.54 -19.03 5.93
N LYS A 256 28.25 -20.05 5.46
CA LYS A 256 28.38 -20.32 4.02
C LYS A 256 27.16 -21.15 3.60
N TYR A 257 26.81 -21.13 2.31
CA TYR A 257 25.73 -21.92 1.69
C TYR A 257 25.93 -23.47 1.80
N ASP A 258 26.90 -23.90 2.60
CA ASP A 258 27.36 -25.26 2.87
C ASP A 258 28.15 -25.23 4.22
N PRO A 259 28.44 -26.36 4.89
CA PRO A 259 28.48 -26.59 6.34
C PRO A 259 29.11 -25.49 7.20
N HIS A 260 28.65 -25.40 8.46
CA HIS A 260 29.29 -24.59 9.49
C HIS A 260 30.81 -24.87 9.48
N VAL A 261 31.59 -23.84 9.15
CA VAL A 261 33.01 -23.95 8.72
C VAL A 261 33.91 -24.64 9.77
N ASN A 262 33.45 -24.74 11.02
CA ASN A 262 34.21 -25.33 12.13
C ASN A 262 33.59 -26.62 12.72
N SER A 263 32.38 -27.04 12.32
CA SER A 263 31.69 -28.17 13.00
C SER A 263 30.97 -29.17 12.10
N ASN A 264 30.87 -28.94 10.79
CA ASN A 264 30.14 -29.84 9.87
C ASN A 264 28.65 -30.03 10.23
N GLN A 265 28.06 -29.04 10.91
CA GLN A 265 26.65 -29.01 11.29
C GLN A 265 25.86 -27.99 10.45
N CYS A 266 24.60 -28.31 10.19
CA CYS A 266 23.69 -27.58 9.33
C CYS A 266 22.47 -27.12 10.13
N LEU A 267 21.91 -25.96 9.75
CA LEU A 267 20.60 -25.53 10.25
C LEU A 267 19.55 -26.51 9.70
N ASP A 268 18.68 -26.99 10.57
CA ASP A 268 17.67 -28.01 10.28
C ASP A 268 16.32 -27.53 10.83
N LYS A 269 15.25 -28.23 10.48
CA LYS A 269 13.91 -27.91 10.98
C LYS A 269 13.87 -27.91 12.51
N ALA A 270 12.90 -27.20 13.06
CA ALA A 270 12.61 -27.20 14.48
C ALA A 270 12.30 -28.63 14.99
N THR A 271 12.57 -28.88 16.27
CA THR A 271 12.19 -30.13 16.93
C THR A 271 10.70 -30.10 17.28
N ASP A 272 10.10 -31.27 17.50
CA ASP A 272 8.69 -31.37 17.91
C ASP A 272 8.43 -30.76 19.30
N GLU A 273 9.48 -30.58 20.10
CA GLU A 273 9.45 -29.97 21.44
C GLU A 273 9.48 -28.43 21.38
N ASP A 274 10.17 -27.84 20.39
CA ASP A 274 10.31 -26.38 20.23
C ASP A 274 10.13 -25.98 18.75
N SER A 275 8.89 -26.10 18.27
CA SER A 275 8.50 -25.95 16.85
C SER A 275 8.79 -24.59 16.22
N HIS A 276 9.15 -23.60 17.04
CA HIS A 276 9.40 -22.22 16.62
C HIS A 276 10.87 -21.86 16.47
N VAL A 277 11.80 -22.72 16.88
CA VAL A 277 13.24 -22.45 16.83
C VAL A 277 13.93 -23.47 15.93
N PRO A 278 14.61 -23.06 14.85
CA PRO A 278 15.34 -23.99 14.00
C PRO A 278 16.49 -24.65 14.79
N SER A 279 16.76 -25.92 14.49
CA SER A 279 17.78 -26.70 15.21
C SER A 279 19.09 -26.77 14.43
N ILE A 280 20.18 -27.15 15.09
CA ILE A 280 21.46 -27.45 14.43
C ILE A 280 21.71 -28.95 14.57
N ARG A 281 21.96 -29.61 13.44
CA ARG A 281 22.21 -31.05 13.38
C ARG A 281 23.37 -31.36 12.44
N ASP A 282 23.87 -32.58 12.48
CA ASP A 282 24.87 -33.03 11.52
C ASP A 282 24.35 -32.85 10.10
N CYS A 283 25.20 -32.31 9.22
CA CYS A 283 24.86 -32.12 7.83
C CYS A 283 24.62 -33.49 7.17
N ASN A 284 23.37 -33.77 6.81
CA ASN A 284 22.94 -34.99 6.14
C ASN A 284 22.42 -34.73 4.72
N GLY A 285 22.45 -33.46 4.27
CA GLY A 285 22.00 -33.05 2.94
C GLY A 285 20.49 -33.16 2.73
N SER A 286 19.72 -33.39 3.80
CA SER A 286 18.27 -33.48 3.73
C SER A 286 17.65 -32.17 3.27
N TRP A 287 16.45 -32.26 2.71
CA TRP A 287 15.67 -31.11 2.27
C TRP A 287 15.46 -30.06 3.38
N PHE A 288 15.40 -30.49 4.65
CA PHE A 288 15.23 -29.59 5.80
C PHE A 288 16.48 -28.78 6.14
N GLN A 289 17.63 -29.15 5.58
CA GLN A 289 18.91 -28.46 5.72
C GLN A 289 19.26 -27.59 4.51
N GLN A 290 18.36 -27.53 3.52
CA GLN A 290 18.51 -26.72 2.32
C GLN A 290 17.72 -25.42 2.49
N TRP A 291 18.45 -24.32 2.65
CA TRP A 291 17.86 -23.00 2.88
C TRP A 291 18.08 -22.14 1.65
N LEU A 292 16.99 -21.68 1.04
CA LEU A 292 17.03 -20.66 -0.01
C LEU A 292 17.02 -19.30 0.68
N LEU A 293 18.17 -18.62 0.65
CA LEU A 293 18.35 -17.25 1.13
C LEU A 293 17.93 -16.25 0.04
#